data_AF-A0A7X6U0U2-F1
#
_entry.id   AF-A0A7X6U0U2-F1
#
_cell.length_a   1.000
_cell.length_b   1.000
_cell.length_c   1.000
_cell.angle_alpha   90.00
_cell.angle_beta   90.00
_cell.angle_gamma   90.00
#
_symmetry.space_group_name_H-M   'P 1'
#
loop_
_entity.id
_entity.type
_entity.pdbx_description
1 polymer ?
#
loop_
_entity_poly.entity_id
_entity_poly.type
_entity_poly.pdbx_seq_one_letter_code
_entity_poly.pdbx_strand_id
1 'polypeptide(L)'
;PGEATVQDFADVVLTSWIQGIKGITLYRDGSKYAQPLNIRLAGVEGLDLPLEDLTYQDLLHVAKKTKEELDECNGKLVRGEWVHGRVKPYGIRSGTTHPAQIEDVKVYITVNRDEEGAITELFMTTDREGTLITGLLNSLSKTISVMLQYGIKPDAISKMLRGQKYEPYGFVQRHPYIKYCTSVSDLISKVLDIEAGDFTRVQVKPGGEEGDEGEAARFQISMDDFIHEKAREASRTGERLHDGSVCPNCSGTRMVKNGTCKVCLDCGETTGCS
;
A
#
# COMPACT_ATOMS: atom_id res chain seq x y z
N PRO A 1 41.34 17.03 -2.08
CA PRO A 1 41.05 15.63 -1.66
C PRO A 1 41.16 15.47 -0.14
N GLY A 2 40.43 14.51 0.44
CA GLY A 2 40.45 14.24 1.89
C GLY A 2 41.73 13.51 2.33
N GLU A 3 42.29 12.73 1.42
CA GLU A 3 43.52 11.96 1.53
C GLU A 3 44.80 12.80 1.39
N ALA A 4 44.68 14.10 1.14
CA ALA A 4 45.85 14.98 1.00
C ALA A 4 46.67 15.04 2.30
N THR A 5 47.99 14.91 2.11
CA THR A 5 49.00 14.88 3.17
C THR A 5 49.52 16.28 3.49
N VAL A 6 50.29 16.39 4.58
CA VAL A 6 50.96 17.64 4.95
C VAL A 6 51.98 18.07 3.88
N GLN A 7 52.62 17.11 3.20
CA GLN A 7 53.58 17.40 2.14
C GLN A 7 52.90 18.05 0.94
N ASP A 8 51.72 17.56 0.54
CA ASP A 8 50.93 18.13 -0.56
C ASP A 8 50.59 19.61 -0.30
N PHE A 9 50.29 19.96 0.96
CA PHE A 9 50.05 21.35 1.35
C PHE A 9 51.32 22.21 1.25
N ALA A 10 52.46 21.68 1.70
CA ALA A 10 53.74 22.36 1.62
C ALA A 10 54.14 22.66 0.16
N ASP A 11 53.94 21.70 -0.72
CA ASP A 11 54.25 21.82 -2.14
C ASP A 11 53.37 22.87 -2.84
N VAL A 12 52.08 22.95 -2.47
CA VAL A 12 51.16 23.97 -3.00
C VAL A 12 51.55 25.37 -2.52
N VAL A 13 51.94 25.52 -1.24
CA VAL A 13 52.44 26.80 -0.71
C VAL A 13 53.70 27.25 -1.45
N LEU A 14 54.65 26.32 -1.64
CA LEU A 14 55.90 26.59 -2.35
C LEU A 14 55.65 26.97 -3.81
N THR A 15 54.80 26.23 -4.51
CA THR A 15 54.42 26.50 -5.91
C THR A 15 53.76 27.86 -6.04
N SER A 16 52.88 28.23 -5.10
CA SER A 16 52.20 29.52 -5.10
C SER A 16 53.17 30.68 -4.93
N TRP A 17 54.21 30.51 -4.12
CA TRP A 17 55.29 31.48 -3.97
C TRP A 17 56.11 31.62 -5.26
N ILE A 18 56.51 30.50 -5.89
CA ILE A 18 57.26 30.49 -7.16
C ILE A 18 56.48 31.21 -8.27
N GLN A 19 55.15 31.04 -8.30
CA GLN A 19 54.28 31.68 -9.29
C GLN A 19 53.90 33.13 -8.96
N GLY A 20 54.36 33.68 -7.84
CA GLY A 20 54.07 35.06 -7.45
C GLY A 20 52.60 35.31 -7.07
N ILE A 21 51.89 34.28 -6.59
CA ILE A 21 50.50 34.41 -6.16
C ILE A 21 50.45 35.25 -4.87
N LYS A 22 49.62 36.30 -4.86
CA LYS A 22 49.54 37.27 -3.76
C LYS A 22 48.87 36.74 -2.49
N GLY A 23 48.10 35.67 -2.60
CA GLY A 23 47.44 35.02 -1.47
C GLY A 23 46.73 33.75 -1.91
N ILE A 24 46.79 32.73 -1.06
CA ILE A 24 46.09 31.45 -1.24
C ILE A 24 45.36 31.09 0.04
N THR A 25 44.26 30.35 -0.10
CA THR A 25 43.56 29.73 1.04
C THR A 25 43.32 28.27 0.69
N LEU A 26 43.77 27.38 1.57
CA LEU A 26 43.69 25.94 1.35
C LEU A 26 42.67 25.33 2.31
N TYR A 27 41.77 24.52 1.77
CA TYR A 27 40.83 23.72 2.54
C TYR A 27 41.03 22.25 2.14
N ARG A 28 41.33 21.39 3.11
CA ARG A 28 41.30 19.94 2.87
C ARG A 28 39.85 19.48 2.94
N ASP A 29 39.41 18.68 2.00
CA ASP A 29 38.07 18.10 2.04
C ASP A 29 37.86 17.32 3.36
N GLY A 30 36.69 17.45 3.98
CA GLY A 30 36.37 16.89 5.30
C GLY A 30 37.13 17.49 6.51
N SER A 31 37.95 18.54 6.35
CA SER A 31 38.65 19.19 7.50
C SER A 31 37.78 20.07 8.39
N LYS A 32 36.59 20.44 7.91
CA LYS A 32 35.58 21.21 8.66
C LYS A 32 34.21 20.61 8.41
N TYR A 33 33.37 20.62 9.45
CA TYR A 33 32.02 20.06 9.42
C TYR A 33 31.11 20.73 8.36
N ALA A 34 31.32 22.02 8.10
CA ALA A 34 30.66 22.75 7.02
C ALA A 34 31.72 23.35 6.10
N GLN A 35 31.69 22.97 4.82
CA GLN A 35 32.49 23.59 3.77
C GLN A 35 31.59 24.41 2.83
N PRO A 36 31.97 25.67 2.50
CA PRO A 36 31.16 26.55 1.66
C PRO A 36 31.09 26.13 0.18
N LEU A 37 31.85 25.10 -0.24
CA LEU A 37 31.93 24.64 -1.62
C LEU A 37 32.04 23.10 -1.68
N ASN A 38 30.99 22.40 -1.22
CA ASN A 38 30.83 20.98 -1.50
C ASN A 38 30.19 20.81 -2.89
N ILE A 39 31.00 20.54 -3.90
CA ILE A 39 30.52 20.21 -5.27
C ILE A 39 30.00 18.76 -5.33
N ARG A 40 30.26 17.95 -4.30
CA ARG A 40 29.73 16.60 -4.16
C ARG A 40 29.21 16.44 -2.74
N LEU A 41 27.98 15.97 -2.58
CA LEU A 41 27.59 15.35 -1.32
C LEU A 41 28.39 14.05 -1.18
N ALA A 42 29.60 14.14 -0.63
CA ALA A 42 30.27 12.97 -0.09
C ALA A 42 29.53 12.59 1.20
N GLY A 43 28.52 11.72 1.06
CA GLY A 43 27.63 11.34 2.16
C GLY A 43 26.28 10.73 1.75
N VAL A 44 25.97 10.60 0.45
CA VAL A 44 24.71 9.98 -0.04
C VAL A 44 24.75 8.44 0.03
N GLU A 45 25.72 7.86 0.73
CA GLU A 45 25.71 6.42 1.03
C GLU A 45 24.86 6.17 2.27
N GLY A 46 23.56 5.91 2.05
CA GLY A 46 22.67 5.37 3.08
C GLY A 46 21.72 6.36 3.75
N LEU A 47 21.53 7.57 3.22
CA LEU A 47 20.49 8.48 3.69
C LEU A 47 19.30 8.45 2.73
N ASP A 48 18.09 8.28 3.28
CA ASP A 48 16.79 8.52 2.63
C ASP A 48 16.64 10.02 2.27
N LEU A 49 17.52 10.51 1.39
CA LEU A 49 17.42 11.85 0.82
C LEU A 49 16.33 11.82 -0.25
N PRO A 50 15.34 12.73 -0.20
CA PRO A 50 14.31 12.80 -1.23
C PRO A 50 14.97 12.99 -2.60
N LEU A 51 14.60 12.14 -3.58
CA LEU A 51 15.12 12.22 -4.95
C LEU A 51 14.93 13.61 -5.58
N GLU A 52 13.91 14.33 -5.11
CA GLU A 52 13.54 15.68 -5.54
C GLU A 52 14.56 16.76 -5.14
N ASP A 53 15.36 16.52 -4.10
CA ASP A 53 16.35 17.47 -3.57
C ASP A 53 17.74 17.31 -4.19
N LEU A 54 17.94 16.28 -5.01
CA LEU A 54 19.24 15.99 -5.63
C LEU A 54 19.50 16.81 -6.90
N THR A 55 20.77 17.16 -7.12
CA THR A 55 21.17 17.80 -8.37
C THR A 55 21.06 16.84 -9.55
N TYR A 56 20.96 17.37 -10.77
CA TYR A 56 20.94 16.54 -11.99
C TYR A 56 22.14 15.59 -12.08
N GLN A 57 23.33 16.04 -11.66
CA GLN A 57 24.53 15.21 -11.71
C GLN A 57 24.48 14.07 -10.69
N ASP A 58 23.95 14.33 -9.49
CA ASP A 58 23.79 13.30 -8.45
C ASP A 58 22.71 12.29 -8.84
N LEU A 59 21.58 12.75 -9.39
CA LEU A 59 20.53 11.88 -9.94
C LEU A 59 21.06 10.97 -11.06
N LEU A 60 21.87 11.52 -11.97
CA LEU A 60 22.48 10.75 -13.05
C LEU A 60 23.47 9.71 -12.50
N HIS A 61 24.20 10.04 -11.42
CA HIS A 61 25.11 9.10 -10.76
C HIS A 61 24.33 7.96 -10.10
N VAL A 62 23.29 8.26 -9.32
CA VAL A 62 22.40 7.26 -8.71
C VAL A 62 21.80 6.36 -9.78
N ALA A 63 21.20 6.93 -10.83
CA ALA A 63 20.57 6.15 -11.91
C ALA A 63 21.55 5.19 -12.61
N LYS A 64 22.79 5.63 -12.87
CA LYS A 64 23.83 4.77 -13.46
C LYS A 64 24.24 3.65 -12.51
N LYS A 65 24.47 3.97 -11.24
CA LYS A 65 24.84 2.99 -10.20
C LYS A 65 23.75 1.93 -10.02
N THR A 66 22.49 2.34 -9.85
CA THR A 66 21.36 1.42 -9.70
C THR A 66 21.19 0.54 -10.93
N LYS A 67 21.45 1.06 -12.13
CA LYS A 67 21.42 0.26 -13.36
C LYS A 67 22.52 -0.80 -13.38
N GLU A 68 23.75 -0.43 -13.02
CA GLU A 68 24.89 -1.36 -12.93
C GLU A 68 24.61 -2.49 -11.92
N GLU A 69 24.09 -2.16 -10.74
CA GLU A 69 23.70 -3.14 -9.70
C GLU A 69 22.58 -4.08 -10.18
N LEU A 70 21.59 -3.55 -10.92
CA LEU A 70 20.51 -4.34 -11.50
C LEU A 70 21.03 -5.28 -12.59
N ASP A 71 21.90 -4.80 -13.46
CA ASP A 71 22.51 -5.60 -14.54
C ASP A 71 23.39 -6.72 -13.95
N GLU A 72 24.11 -6.46 -12.85
CA GLU A 72 24.86 -7.47 -12.13
C GLU A 72 23.95 -8.55 -11.52
N CYS A 73 22.87 -8.14 -10.84
CA CYS A 73 21.87 -9.04 -10.28
C CYS A 73 21.21 -9.91 -11.37
N ASN A 74 20.83 -9.30 -12.50
CA ASN A 74 20.27 -10.02 -13.65
C ASN A 74 21.30 -11.01 -14.23
N GLY A 75 22.57 -10.63 -14.29
CA GLY A 75 23.65 -11.54 -14.70
C GLY A 75 23.77 -12.76 -13.79
N LYS A 76 23.70 -12.57 -12.47
CA LYS A 76 23.69 -13.66 -11.47
C LYS A 76 22.47 -14.57 -11.67
N LEU A 77 21.29 -13.98 -11.88
CA LEU A 77 20.04 -14.70 -12.13
C LEU A 77 20.12 -15.59 -13.37
N VAL A 78 20.64 -15.06 -14.49
CA VAL A 78 20.82 -15.81 -15.76
C VAL A 78 21.82 -16.95 -15.61
N ARG A 79 22.86 -16.77 -14.79
CA ARG A 79 23.82 -17.85 -14.45
C ARG A 79 23.26 -18.89 -13.48
N GLY A 80 22.05 -18.68 -12.95
CA GLY A 80 21.45 -19.55 -11.94
C GLY A 80 22.11 -19.43 -10.57
N GLU A 81 22.84 -18.35 -10.31
CA GLU A 81 23.43 -18.07 -9.01
C GLU A 81 22.35 -17.61 -8.02
N TRP A 82 22.48 -18.02 -6.76
CA TRP A 82 21.55 -17.63 -5.70
C TRP A 82 21.71 -16.13 -5.41
N VAL A 83 20.69 -15.33 -5.76
CA VAL A 83 20.68 -13.87 -5.53
C VAL A 83 20.20 -13.53 -4.12
N HIS A 84 19.31 -14.35 -3.54
CA HIS A 84 18.83 -14.21 -2.16
C HIS A 84 18.57 -15.57 -1.52
N GLY A 85 19.05 -15.75 -0.29
CA GLY A 85 18.81 -16.93 0.53
C GLY A 85 17.56 -16.76 1.40
N ARG A 86 16.89 -17.86 1.73
CA ARG A 86 15.77 -17.84 2.67
C ARG A 86 16.29 -17.52 4.08
N VAL A 87 15.91 -16.37 4.62
CA VAL A 87 16.19 -15.98 6.00
C VAL A 87 15.04 -16.46 6.87
N LYS A 88 15.28 -17.51 7.66
CA LYS A 88 14.25 -18.02 8.57
C LYS A 88 14.23 -17.20 9.85
N PRO A 89 13.03 -16.87 10.36
CA PRO A 89 12.92 -16.26 11.67
C PRO A 89 13.41 -17.21 12.78
N TYR A 90 14.11 -16.66 13.78
CA TYR A 90 14.61 -17.40 14.95
C TYR A 90 14.19 -16.74 16.26
N GLY A 91 13.68 -17.54 17.21
CA GLY A 91 13.28 -17.06 18.53
C GLY A 91 11.81 -16.63 18.58
N ILE A 92 11.48 -15.84 19.60
CA ILE A 92 10.12 -15.35 19.85
C ILE A 92 9.81 -14.19 18.88
N ARG A 93 8.56 -14.10 18.41
CA ARG A 93 8.11 -13.09 17.46
C ARG A 93 6.97 -12.27 18.06
N SER A 94 6.98 -10.96 17.79
CA SER A 94 5.81 -10.11 18.02
C SER A 94 4.88 -10.23 16.82
N GLY A 95 3.61 -10.52 17.07
CA GLY A 95 2.61 -10.65 16.01
C GLY A 95 1.33 -9.90 16.32
N THR A 96 0.70 -9.37 15.28
CA THR A 96 -0.62 -8.72 15.29
C THR A 96 -1.63 -9.66 14.66
N THR A 97 -2.77 -9.89 15.33
CA THR A 97 -3.82 -10.76 14.81
C THR A 97 -5.04 -9.94 14.40
N HIS A 98 -5.45 -10.12 13.14
CA HIS A 98 -6.62 -9.50 12.53
C HIS A 98 -7.76 -10.51 12.49
N PRO A 99 -8.74 -10.41 13.40
CA PRO A 99 -9.94 -11.23 13.33
C PRO A 99 -10.83 -10.73 12.19
N ALA A 100 -11.32 -11.65 11.37
CA ALA A 100 -12.31 -11.37 10.35
C ALA A 100 -13.33 -12.52 10.27
N GLN A 101 -14.54 -12.20 9.83
CA GLN A 101 -15.55 -13.20 9.55
C GLN A 101 -16.19 -12.87 8.20
N ILE A 102 -16.14 -13.84 7.28
CA ILE A 102 -16.79 -13.78 5.98
C ILE A 102 -17.87 -14.85 6.00
N GLU A 103 -19.13 -14.44 5.91
CA GLU A 103 -20.27 -15.35 6.09
C GLU A 103 -20.14 -16.15 7.41
N ASP A 104 -20.12 -17.48 7.31
CA ASP A 104 -19.99 -18.41 8.44
C ASP A 104 -18.54 -18.82 8.74
N VAL A 105 -17.56 -18.28 8.01
CA VAL A 105 -16.14 -18.61 8.15
C VAL A 105 -15.44 -17.54 8.97
N LYS A 106 -15.01 -17.90 10.18
CA LYS A 106 -14.16 -17.02 11.00
C LYS A 106 -12.70 -17.32 10.70
N VAL A 107 -11.96 -16.26 10.42
CA VAL A 107 -10.53 -16.31 10.11
C VAL A 107 -9.76 -15.41 11.07
N TYR A 108 -8.55 -15.83 11.40
CA TYR A 108 -7.59 -15.05 12.17
C TYR A 108 -6.32 -14.97 11.34
N ILE A 109 -5.98 -13.76 10.89
CA ILE A 109 -4.76 -13.49 10.13
C ILE A 109 -3.73 -12.93 11.10
N THR A 110 -2.67 -13.67 11.36
CA THR A 110 -1.59 -13.24 12.26
C THR A 110 -0.37 -12.85 11.43
N VAL A 111 0.08 -11.60 11.60
CA VAL A 111 1.26 -11.06 10.94
C VAL A 111 2.39 -10.93 11.95
N ASN A 112 3.47 -11.68 11.76
CA ASN A 112 4.63 -11.67 12.64
C ASN A 112 5.71 -10.72 12.11
N ARG A 113 6.41 -10.08 13.04
CA ARG A 113 7.52 -9.17 12.77
C ARG A 113 8.81 -9.64 13.44
N ASP A 114 9.93 -9.31 12.83
CA ASP A 114 11.25 -9.44 13.47
C ASP A 114 11.54 -8.28 14.42
N GLU A 115 12.76 -8.27 14.95
CA GLU A 115 13.27 -7.28 15.90
C GLU A 115 13.37 -5.88 15.29
N GLU A 116 13.48 -5.78 13.96
CA GLU A 116 13.54 -4.54 13.19
C GLU A 116 12.15 -4.03 12.81
N GLY A 117 11.09 -4.80 13.11
CA GLY A 117 9.70 -4.47 12.80
C GLY A 117 9.28 -4.84 11.38
N ALA A 118 10.14 -5.51 10.61
CA ALA A 118 9.80 -5.96 9.26
C ALA A 118 8.87 -7.18 9.31
N ILE A 119 7.92 -7.23 8.37
CA ILE A 119 6.96 -8.34 8.27
C ILE A 119 7.70 -9.60 7.80
N THR A 120 7.69 -10.65 8.61
CA THR A 120 8.48 -11.87 8.34
C THR A 120 7.63 -13.10 8.05
N GLU A 121 6.49 -13.25 8.71
CA GLU A 121 5.57 -14.36 8.49
C GLU A 121 4.13 -13.89 8.54
N LEU A 122 3.27 -14.60 7.79
CA LEU A 122 1.84 -14.42 7.83
C LEU A 122 1.18 -15.78 7.95
N PHE A 123 0.42 -15.97 9.03
CA PHE A 123 -0.38 -17.16 9.27
C PHE A 123 -1.85 -16.84 9.16
N MET A 124 -2.63 -17.79 8.63
CA MET A 124 -4.07 -17.67 8.64
C MET A 124 -4.69 -18.94 9.20
N THR A 125 -5.49 -18.79 10.26
CA THR A 125 -6.19 -19.90 10.92
C THR A 125 -7.70 -19.66 10.87
N THR A 126 -8.47 -20.74 11.02
CA THR A 126 -9.93 -20.73 11.09
C THR A 126 -10.40 -21.40 12.38
N ASP A 127 -11.63 -21.12 12.82
CA ASP A 127 -12.21 -21.73 14.03
C ASP A 127 -12.70 -23.16 13.82
N ARG A 128 -13.00 -23.55 12.58
CA ARG A 128 -13.38 -24.93 12.22
C ARG A 128 -12.15 -25.69 11.74
N GLU A 129 -11.77 -26.76 12.42
CA GLU A 129 -10.67 -27.64 12.02
C GLU A 129 -11.10 -28.67 10.96
N GLY A 130 -10.15 -29.16 10.16
CA GLY A 130 -10.34 -30.32 9.28
C GLY A 130 -11.12 -30.08 7.98
N THR A 131 -11.43 -28.83 7.63
CA THR A 131 -12.10 -28.49 6.37
C THR A 131 -11.10 -28.31 5.22
N LEU A 132 -11.53 -28.52 3.97
CA LEU A 132 -10.73 -28.20 2.78
C LEU A 132 -10.20 -26.75 2.81
N ILE A 133 -11.03 -25.84 3.32
CA ILE A 133 -10.70 -24.43 3.50
C ILE A 133 -9.48 -24.30 4.43
N THR A 134 -9.45 -24.97 5.59
CA THR A 134 -8.28 -24.92 6.49
C THR A 134 -6.98 -25.36 5.82
N GLY A 135 -7.01 -26.41 4.99
CA GLY A 135 -5.85 -26.91 4.29
C GLY A 135 -5.31 -25.92 3.25
N LEU A 136 -6.22 -25.34 2.46
CA LEU A 136 -5.88 -24.32 1.46
C LEU A 136 -5.32 -23.05 2.10
N LEU A 137 -5.91 -22.60 3.20
CA LEU A 137 -5.47 -21.40 3.92
C LEU A 137 -4.12 -21.58 4.61
N ASN A 138 -3.88 -22.75 5.19
CA ASN A 138 -2.58 -23.12 5.74
C ASN A 138 -1.50 -23.22 4.63
N SER A 139 -1.86 -23.72 3.45
CA SER A 139 -0.93 -23.77 2.31
C SER A 139 -0.61 -22.38 1.77
N LEU A 140 -1.63 -21.52 1.64
CA LEU A 140 -1.48 -20.14 1.17
C LEU A 140 -0.62 -19.32 2.14
N SER A 141 -0.92 -19.38 3.43
CA SER A 141 -0.16 -18.65 4.47
C SER A 141 1.30 -19.12 4.57
N LYS A 142 1.57 -20.42 4.44
CA LYS A 142 2.95 -20.95 4.34
C LYS A 142 3.68 -20.41 3.11
N THR A 143 3.02 -20.39 1.95
CA THR A 143 3.60 -19.86 0.71
C THR A 143 3.97 -18.39 0.87
N ILE A 144 3.07 -17.58 1.44
CA ILE A 144 3.31 -16.15 1.71
C ILE A 144 4.45 -15.96 2.71
N SER A 145 4.48 -16.74 3.79
CA SER A 145 5.57 -16.69 4.77
C SER A 145 6.92 -17.05 4.12
N VAL A 146 6.95 -18.02 3.21
CA VAL A 146 8.16 -18.34 2.46
C VAL A 146 8.57 -17.16 1.55
N MET A 147 7.62 -16.53 0.85
CA MET A 147 7.89 -15.35 0.03
C MET A 147 8.53 -14.21 0.84
N LEU A 148 7.96 -13.91 2.01
CA LEU A 148 8.51 -12.90 2.94
C LEU A 148 9.93 -13.26 3.40
N GLN A 149 10.18 -14.54 3.72
CA GLN A 149 11.50 -15.03 4.11
C GLN A 149 12.55 -15.02 2.98
N TYR A 150 12.12 -14.90 1.72
CA TYR A 150 13.00 -14.64 0.57
C TYR A 150 13.18 -13.14 0.28
N GLY A 151 12.67 -12.26 1.14
CA GLY A 151 12.80 -10.80 1.00
C GLY A 151 11.83 -10.17 0.00
N ILE A 152 10.77 -10.88 -0.41
CA ILE A 152 9.75 -10.28 -1.27
C ILE A 152 8.98 -9.24 -0.45
N LYS A 153 8.96 -7.99 -0.94
CA LYS A 153 8.28 -6.88 -0.25
C LYS A 153 6.79 -7.16 -0.04
N PRO A 154 6.22 -6.86 1.14
CA PRO A 154 4.81 -7.04 1.43
C PRO A 154 3.86 -6.37 0.41
N ASP A 155 4.21 -5.17 -0.08
CA ASP A 155 3.42 -4.48 -1.12
C ASP A 155 3.33 -5.28 -2.43
N ALA A 156 4.43 -5.94 -2.84
CA ALA A 156 4.42 -6.79 -4.03
C ALA A 156 3.51 -8.01 -3.86
N ILE A 157 3.54 -8.64 -2.68
CA ILE A 157 2.65 -9.76 -2.35
C ILE A 157 1.19 -9.29 -2.28
N SER A 158 0.94 -8.14 -1.64
CA SER A 158 -0.39 -7.52 -1.59
C SER A 158 -0.92 -7.29 -3.00
N LYS A 159 -0.14 -6.67 -3.88
CA LYS A 159 -0.50 -6.40 -5.28
C LYS A 159 -0.81 -7.68 -6.06
N MET A 160 -0.09 -8.77 -5.82
CA MET A 160 -0.33 -10.07 -6.45
C MET A 160 -1.68 -10.69 -6.01
N LEU A 161 -2.01 -10.58 -4.72
CA LEU A 161 -3.22 -11.17 -4.13
C LEU A 161 -4.48 -10.30 -4.30
N ARG A 162 -4.29 -9.02 -4.59
CA ARG A 162 -5.34 -8.01 -4.73
C ARG A 162 -6.35 -8.37 -5.81
N GLY A 163 -7.64 -8.23 -5.50
CA GLY A 163 -8.71 -8.35 -6.50
C GLY A 163 -8.95 -9.77 -7.03
N GLN A 164 -8.29 -10.78 -6.47
CA GLN A 164 -8.62 -12.18 -6.70
C GLN A 164 -10.07 -12.45 -6.27
N LYS A 165 -10.83 -13.20 -7.08
CA LYS A 165 -12.26 -13.45 -6.87
C LYS A 165 -12.54 -14.95 -6.79
N TYR A 166 -12.93 -15.42 -5.62
CA TYR A 166 -13.37 -16.80 -5.38
C TYR A 166 -13.98 -16.89 -3.98
N GLU A 167 -14.76 -17.95 -3.72
CA GLU A 167 -15.41 -18.19 -2.43
C GLU A 167 -14.41 -18.62 -1.34
N PRO A 168 -14.54 -18.14 -0.09
CA PRO A 168 -15.57 -17.22 0.42
C PRO A 168 -15.28 -15.75 0.10
N TYR A 169 -16.34 -14.99 -0.21
CA TYR A 169 -16.31 -13.55 -0.46
C TYR A 169 -17.54 -12.87 0.17
N GLY A 170 -17.50 -11.56 0.35
CA GLY A 170 -18.65 -10.80 0.84
C GLY A 170 -18.29 -9.81 1.95
N PHE A 171 -19.28 -9.49 2.77
CA PHE A 171 -19.12 -8.56 3.88
C PHE A 171 -18.25 -9.16 4.98
N VAL A 172 -17.30 -8.35 5.45
CA VAL A 172 -16.37 -8.71 6.50
C VAL A 172 -16.87 -8.14 7.82
N GLN A 173 -17.06 -9.03 8.79
CA GLN A 173 -17.38 -8.68 10.17
C GLN A 173 -16.16 -8.85 11.06
N ARG A 174 -16.23 -8.31 12.30
CA ARG A 174 -15.18 -8.35 13.34
C ARG A 174 -13.89 -7.56 13.03
N HIS A 175 -13.58 -7.29 11.76
CA HIS A 175 -12.44 -6.46 11.41
C HIS A 175 -12.79 -4.95 11.55
N PRO A 176 -11.92 -4.12 12.16
CA PRO A 176 -12.20 -2.69 12.35
C PRO A 176 -12.30 -1.93 11.02
N TYR A 177 -11.35 -2.15 10.10
CA TYR A 177 -11.22 -1.37 8.86
C TYR A 177 -11.79 -2.03 7.59
N ILE A 178 -11.68 -3.35 7.45
CA ILE A 178 -12.12 -4.07 6.24
C ILE A 178 -13.62 -4.39 6.36
N LYS A 179 -14.45 -3.85 5.46
CA LYS A 179 -15.90 -4.12 5.42
C LYS A 179 -16.34 -5.09 4.34
N TYR A 180 -15.51 -5.31 3.32
CA TYR A 180 -15.83 -6.19 2.21
C TYR A 180 -14.56 -6.78 1.61
N CYS A 181 -14.60 -8.04 1.17
CA CYS A 181 -13.52 -8.67 0.41
C CYS A 181 -14.07 -9.54 -0.72
N THR A 182 -13.33 -9.65 -1.83
CA THR A 182 -13.72 -10.47 -2.99
C THR A 182 -13.19 -11.90 -2.95
N SER A 183 -12.31 -12.20 -2.00
CA SER A 183 -11.81 -13.54 -1.67
C SER A 183 -11.00 -13.46 -0.38
N VAL A 184 -10.54 -14.61 0.12
CA VAL A 184 -9.57 -14.64 1.22
C VAL A 184 -8.20 -14.08 0.81
N SER A 185 -7.75 -14.30 -0.43
CA SER A 185 -6.53 -13.66 -0.94
C SER A 185 -6.64 -12.14 -0.92
N ASP A 186 -7.79 -11.60 -1.34
CA ASP A 186 -8.06 -10.16 -1.29
C ASP A 186 -8.07 -9.64 0.17
N LEU A 187 -8.64 -10.42 1.10
CA LEU A 187 -8.59 -10.11 2.53
C LEU A 187 -7.14 -10.05 3.05
N ILE A 188 -6.30 -11.02 2.71
CA ILE A 188 -4.87 -11.04 3.09
C ILE A 188 -4.15 -9.82 2.50
N SER A 189 -4.43 -9.45 1.24
CA SER A 189 -3.83 -8.26 0.63
C SER A 189 -4.10 -6.99 1.43
N LYS A 190 -5.36 -6.79 1.86
CA LYS A 190 -5.78 -5.66 2.69
C LYS A 190 -5.14 -5.65 4.06
N VAL A 191 -4.96 -6.82 4.67
CA VAL A 191 -4.23 -6.93 5.95
C VAL A 191 -2.76 -6.56 5.76
N LEU A 192 -2.10 -7.04 4.70
CA LEU A 192 -0.72 -6.65 4.41
C LEU A 192 -0.59 -5.13 4.19
N ASP A 193 -1.56 -4.50 3.53
CA ASP A 193 -1.57 -3.04 3.34
C ASP A 193 -1.66 -2.29 4.67
N ILE A 194 -2.61 -2.68 5.52
CA ILE A 194 -2.79 -2.10 6.87
C ILE A 194 -1.50 -2.22 7.67
N GLU A 195 -0.88 -3.41 7.65
CA GLU A 195 0.34 -3.68 8.40
C GLU A 195 1.58 -2.98 7.83
N ALA A 196 1.52 -2.56 6.56
CA ALA A 196 2.49 -1.69 5.91
C ALA A 196 2.15 -0.19 6.04
N GLY A 197 1.04 0.17 6.70
CA GLY A 197 0.58 1.55 6.90
C GLY A 197 -0.21 2.15 5.73
N ASP A 198 -0.55 1.37 4.70
CA ASP A 198 -1.42 1.79 3.60
C ASP A 198 -2.89 1.51 3.93
N PHE A 199 -3.64 2.58 4.23
CA PHE A 199 -5.07 2.51 4.52
C PHE A 199 -5.97 2.90 3.34
N THR A 200 -5.42 3.13 2.14
CA THR A 200 -6.17 3.66 0.98
C THR A 200 -7.34 2.80 0.54
N ARG A 201 -7.32 1.50 0.84
CA ARG A 201 -8.32 0.51 0.38
C ARG A 201 -9.24 -0.01 1.46
N VAL A 202 -9.19 0.57 2.65
CA VAL A 202 -9.98 0.13 3.80
C VAL A 202 -10.76 1.29 4.39
N GLN A 203 -11.81 0.97 5.14
CA GLN A 203 -12.69 1.96 5.73
C GLN A 203 -12.16 2.36 7.11
N VAL A 204 -11.28 3.35 7.15
CA VAL A 204 -10.84 3.99 8.40
C VAL A 204 -11.82 5.09 8.77
N LYS A 205 -12.30 5.10 10.01
CA LYS A 205 -13.09 6.23 10.51
C LYS A 205 -12.16 7.45 10.58
N PRO A 206 -12.58 8.64 10.11
CA PRO A 206 -11.78 9.85 10.31
C PRO A 206 -11.47 9.99 11.80
N GLY A 207 -10.19 10.20 12.12
CA GLY A 207 -9.76 10.38 13.51
C GLY A 207 -10.47 11.60 14.08
N GLY A 208 -11.27 11.40 15.12
CA GLY A 208 -11.69 12.50 15.96
C GLY A 208 -10.46 12.98 16.71
N GLU A 209 -9.95 14.15 16.36
CA GLU A 209 -9.59 15.06 17.46
C GLU A 209 -10.84 15.14 18.33
N GLU A 210 -10.69 14.98 19.64
CA GLU A 210 -11.75 15.22 20.62
C GLU A 210 -12.14 16.71 20.54
N GLY A 211 -12.88 17.06 19.49
CA GLY A 211 -13.71 18.24 19.46
C GLY A 211 -14.75 18.00 20.53
N ASP A 212 -14.61 18.78 21.60
CA ASP A 212 -15.59 19.09 22.63
C ASP A 212 -17.00 18.55 22.33
N GLU A 213 -17.62 17.87 23.29
CA GLU A 213 -18.99 17.37 23.25
C GLU A 213 -20.03 18.51 23.18
N GLY A 214 -19.85 19.47 22.28
CA GLY A 214 -20.88 20.41 21.85
C GLY A 214 -21.77 19.69 20.85
N GLU A 215 -23.01 19.43 21.26
CA GLU A 215 -24.15 18.95 20.46
C GLU A 215 -23.96 19.08 18.93
N ALA A 216 -23.28 18.10 18.33
CA ALA A 216 -23.30 17.94 16.89
C ALA A 216 -24.71 17.47 16.54
N ALA A 217 -25.57 18.44 16.21
CA ALA A 217 -26.89 18.21 15.66
C ALA A 217 -26.76 17.10 14.61
N ARG A 218 -27.39 15.95 14.90
CA ARG A 218 -27.50 14.84 13.96
C ARG A 218 -28.25 15.34 12.74
N PHE A 219 -27.54 15.90 11.76
CA PHE A 219 -28.05 15.98 10.41
C PHE A 219 -28.10 14.54 9.89
N GLN A 220 -29.20 13.85 10.20
CA GLN A 220 -29.67 12.76 9.37
C GLN A 220 -29.96 13.39 8.01
N ILE A 221 -29.02 13.30 7.08
CA ILE A 221 -29.35 13.47 5.68
C ILE A 221 -30.34 12.34 5.38
N SER A 222 -31.62 12.68 5.21
CA SER A 222 -32.62 11.70 4.84
C SER A 222 -32.19 11.05 3.55
N MET A 223 -32.26 9.71 3.48
CA MET A 223 -32.04 8.95 2.25
C MET A 223 -32.91 9.48 1.10
N ASP A 224 -34.01 10.17 1.43
CA ASP A 224 -34.84 10.85 0.45
C ASP A 224 -34.03 11.78 -0.45
N ASP A 225 -33.09 12.58 0.07
CA ASP A 225 -32.42 13.68 -0.67
C ASP A 225 -31.51 13.22 -1.81
N PHE A 226 -31.18 11.92 -1.85
CA PHE A 226 -30.43 11.31 -2.95
C PHE A 226 -31.32 10.54 -3.95
N ILE A 227 -32.63 10.47 -3.72
CA ILE A 227 -33.56 9.80 -4.65
C ILE A 227 -33.94 10.78 -5.75
N HIS A 228 -33.64 10.40 -7.00
CA HIS A 228 -34.01 11.16 -8.19
C HIS A 228 -35.50 11.51 -8.19
N GLU A 229 -35.84 12.77 -8.49
CA GLU A 229 -37.21 13.30 -8.35
C GLU A 229 -38.28 12.45 -9.07
N LYS A 230 -37.96 11.99 -10.28
CA LYS A 230 -38.78 11.04 -11.06
C LYS A 230 -39.05 9.71 -10.33
N ALA A 231 -38.09 9.18 -9.58
CA ALA A 231 -38.28 7.97 -8.77
C ALA A 231 -39.16 8.23 -7.54
N ARG A 232 -39.02 9.41 -6.90
CA ARG A 232 -39.91 9.83 -5.80
C ARG A 232 -41.36 9.96 -6.27
N GLU A 233 -41.58 10.58 -7.43
CA GLU A 233 -42.93 10.76 -8.00
C GLU A 233 -43.54 9.42 -8.40
N ALA A 234 -42.79 8.60 -9.16
CA ALA A 234 -43.25 7.26 -9.55
C ALA A 234 -43.54 6.36 -8.35
N SER A 235 -42.78 6.45 -7.24
CA SER A 235 -43.09 5.68 -6.02
C SER A 235 -44.40 6.08 -5.34
N ARG A 236 -44.91 7.30 -5.57
CA ARG A 236 -46.16 7.79 -4.96
C ARG A 236 -47.38 7.49 -5.83
N THR A 237 -47.23 7.59 -7.14
CA THR A 237 -48.36 7.52 -8.10
C THR A 237 -48.37 6.28 -8.98
N GLY A 238 -47.24 5.59 -9.09
CA GLY A 238 -47.07 4.48 -10.02
C GLY A 238 -47.41 3.10 -9.44
N GLU A 239 -47.76 2.18 -10.33
CA GLU A 239 -48.10 0.80 -9.99
C GLU A 239 -46.84 -0.07 -9.96
N ARG A 240 -46.64 -0.83 -8.87
CA ARG A 240 -45.49 -1.73 -8.74
C ARG A 240 -45.62 -2.90 -9.71
N LEU A 241 -44.58 -3.13 -10.49
CA LEU A 241 -44.52 -4.25 -11.43
C LEU A 241 -43.87 -5.46 -10.76
N HIS A 242 -44.53 -6.61 -10.87
CA HIS A 242 -44.01 -7.92 -10.45
C HIS A 242 -43.73 -8.83 -11.65
N ASP A 243 -43.39 -8.24 -12.80
CA ASP A 243 -43.13 -8.93 -14.07
C ASP A 243 -41.66 -9.35 -14.26
N GLY A 244 -40.81 -9.13 -13.24
CA GLY A 244 -39.38 -9.42 -13.31
C GLY A 244 -38.58 -8.44 -14.17
N SER A 245 -39.17 -7.30 -14.57
CA SER A 245 -38.43 -6.29 -15.33
C SER A 245 -37.33 -5.63 -14.50
N VAL A 246 -36.16 -5.48 -15.11
CA VAL A 246 -34.95 -4.96 -14.47
C VAL A 246 -34.53 -3.68 -15.18
N CYS A 247 -34.03 -2.71 -14.41
CA CYS A 247 -33.48 -1.47 -14.97
C CYS A 247 -32.25 -1.78 -15.83
N PRO A 248 -32.18 -1.30 -17.09
CA PRO A 248 -31.02 -1.55 -17.95
C PRO A 248 -29.78 -0.75 -17.54
N ASN A 249 -29.94 0.31 -16.74
CA ASN A 249 -28.85 1.19 -16.32
C ASN A 249 -28.16 0.69 -15.04
N CYS A 250 -28.93 0.42 -13.97
CA CYS A 250 -28.39 0.02 -12.68
C CYS A 250 -28.66 -1.45 -12.28
N SER A 251 -29.32 -2.22 -13.14
CA SER A 251 -29.76 -3.59 -12.84
C SER A 251 -30.68 -3.72 -11.62
N GLY A 252 -31.29 -2.61 -11.18
CA GLY A 252 -32.26 -2.60 -10.08
C GLY A 252 -33.56 -3.28 -10.49
N THR A 253 -34.12 -4.11 -9.60
CA THR A 253 -35.37 -4.86 -9.81
C THR A 253 -36.61 -4.07 -9.37
N ARG A 254 -36.41 -2.88 -8.77
CA ARG A 254 -37.48 -2.03 -8.25
C ARG A 254 -38.00 -1.09 -9.34
N MET A 255 -38.74 -1.66 -10.29
CA MET A 255 -39.38 -0.93 -11.38
C MET A 255 -40.85 -0.63 -11.06
N VAL A 256 -41.30 0.57 -11.40
CA VAL A 256 -42.69 1.03 -11.22
C VAL A 256 -43.24 1.55 -12.53
N LYS A 257 -44.47 1.20 -12.87
CA LYS A 257 -45.17 1.71 -14.05
C LYS A 257 -45.74 3.10 -13.75
N ASN A 258 -45.33 4.11 -14.51
CA ASN A 258 -45.86 5.46 -14.42
C ASN A 258 -46.39 5.87 -15.82
N GLY A 259 -47.70 5.74 -16.02
CA GLY A 259 -48.34 5.88 -17.33
C GLY A 259 -48.00 4.72 -18.27
N THR A 260 -47.51 5.06 -19.48
CA THR A 260 -47.03 4.09 -20.48
C THR A 260 -45.58 3.65 -20.24
N CYS A 261 -44.83 4.42 -19.45
CA CYS A 261 -43.43 4.18 -19.16
C CYS A 261 -43.21 3.39 -17.86
N LYS A 262 -42.01 2.85 -17.71
CA LYS A 262 -41.50 2.23 -16.48
C LYS A 262 -40.39 3.10 -15.92
N VAL A 263 -40.32 3.23 -14.60
CA VAL A 263 -39.34 4.05 -13.89
C VAL A 263 -38.63 3.20 -12.84
N CYS A 264 -37.30 3.26 -12.79
CA CYS A 264 -36.51 2.61 -11.75
C CYS A 264 -36.51 3.45 -10.47
N LEU A 265 -36.83 2.84 -9.33
CA LEU A 265 -36.82 3.53 -8.03
C LEU A 265 -35.43 3.72 -7.44
N ASP A 266 -34.44 2.95 -7.91
CA ASP A 266 -33.08 2.98 -7.36
C ASP A 266 -32.20 4.02 -8.06
N CYS A 267 -32.42 4.30 -9.36
CA CYS A 267 -31.63 5.28 -10.13
C CYS A 267 -32.45 6.32 -10.91
N GLY A 268 -33.78 6.19 -11.00
CA GLY A 268 -34.64 7.14 -11.72
C GLY A 268 -34.73 6.95 -13.23
N GLU A 269 -34.05 5.93 -13.80
CA GLU A 269 -34.08 5.64 -15.23
C GLU A 269 -35.49 5.30 -15.73
N THR A 270 -35.87 5.85 -16.88
CA THR A 270 -37.19 5.65 -17.48
C THR A 270 -37.11 4.84 -18.77
N THR A 271 -37.87 3.74 -18.87
CA THR A 271 -37.88 2.85 -20.03
C THR A 271 -39.29 2.68 -20.60
N GLY A 272 -39.42 2.47 -21.91
CA GLY A 272 -40.72 2.22 -22.55
C GLY A 272 -41.56 3.46 -22.86
N CYS A 273 -40.96 4.66 -22.86
CA CYS A 273 -41.60 5.85 -23.42
C CYS A 273 -41.35 5.91 -24.94
N SER A 274 -42.40 6.06 -25.74
CA SER A 274 -42.33 6.61 -27.11
C SER A 274 -42.75 8.07 -27.08
#